data_AF-A0A1C6NTI5-F1
#
_entry.id   AF-A0A1C6NTI5-F1
#
_cell.length_a   1.000
_cell.length_b   1.000
_cell.length_c   1.000
_cell.angle_alpha   90.00
_cell.angle_beta   90.00
_cell.angle_gamma   90.00
#
_symmetry.space_group_name_H-M   'P 1'
#
loop_
_entity.id
_entity.type
_entity.pdbx_description
1 polymer ?
#
loop_
_entity_poly.entity_id
_entity_poly.type
_entity_poly.pdbx_seq_one_letter_code
_entity_poly.pdbx_strand_id
1 'polypeptide(L)'
;MIVLLGVLVVILGFATRRNPLLVVGVAGIVTGLLGKMSPQEVLASFGESFASARSVTVFVITLPVIGLLERYGLQEQARTLIGKLGKLTTGRFLTLYLLIRQLTAAVGLTSIGGPAQSVRPLIAPMAEAAAETRAGGPLPQKLREKVRSHASGADTIGVFFGEDCFLAIGSILLITGFVNSTYDQHLEPLHLAMWAIPSAICAFLIHGARLLNLDRQLERELAVAAAENDLTAHAGLRTEDAK
;
A
#
# COMPACT_ATOMS: atom_id res chain seq x y z
N MET A 1 27.44 -26.42 -17.61
CA MET A 1 26.40 -26.00 -18.57
C MET A 1 25.06 -26.68 -18.33
N ILE A 2 25.00 -27.98 -17.99
CA ILE A 2 23.74 -28.69 -17.66
C ILE A 2 22.99 -28.06 -16.48
N VAL A 3 23.70 -27.52 -15.49
CA VAL A 3 23.12 -26.85 -14.30
C VAL A 3 22.21 -25.66 -14.67
N LEU A 4 22.40 -25.04 -15.84
CA LEU A 4 21.54 -23.96 -16.34
C LEU A 4 20.12 -24.43 -16.72
N LEU A 5 19.88 -25.75 -16.84
CA LEU A 5 18.51 -26.27 -16.98
C LEU A 5 17.63 -25.89 -15.79
N GLY A 6 18.20 -25.69 -14.60
CA GLY A 6 17.47 -25.13 -13.46
C GLY A 6 16.89 -23.74 -13.75
N VAL A 7 17.61 -22.89 -14.48
CA VAL A 7 17.13 -21.57 -14.92
C VAL A 7 15.99 -21.73 -15.93
N LEU A 8 16.08 -22.73 -16.83
CA LEU A 8 15.00 -23.04 -17.77
C LEU A 8 13.70 -23.44 -17.05
N VAL A 9 13.82 -24.22 -15.95
CA VAL A 9 12.68 -24.58 -15.08
C VAL A 9 12.04 -23.34 -14.47
N VAL A 10 12.84 -22.37 -14.00
CA VAL A 10 12.32 -21.08 -13.50
C VAL A 10 11.58 -20.31 -14.59
N ILE A 11 12.18 -20.19 -15.78
CA ILE A 11 11.59 -19.48 -16.92
C ILE A 11 10.24 -20.11 -17.30
N LEU A 12 10.17 -21.43 -17.45
CA LEU A 12 8.95 -22.15 -17.80
C LEU A 12 7.89 -22.06 -16.69
N GLY A 13 8.32 -22.14 -15.42
CA GLY A 13 7.43 -22.00 -14.26
C GLY A 13 6.76 -20.63 -14.19
N PHE A 14 7.52 -19.55 -14.41
CA PHE A 14 6.95 -18.20 -14.46
C PHE A 14 6.15 -17.92 -15.73
N ALA A 15 6.59 -18.43 -16.89
CA ALA A 15 5.83 -18.31 -18.14
C ALA A 15 4.43 -18.95 -18.01
N THR A 16 4.32 -20.04 -17.24
CA THR A 16 3.04 -20.72 -16.97
C THR A 16 2.29 -20.16 -15.75
N ARG A 17 2.75 -19.05 -15.15
CA ARG A 17 2.14 -18.36 -13.99
C ARG A 17 1.91 -19.29 -12.78
N ARG A 18 2.78 -20.28 -12.57
CA ARG A 18 2.73 -21.18 -11.42
C ARG A 18 3.16 -20.44 -10.15
N ASN A 19 2.82 -21.00 -8.98
CA ASN A 19 3.19 -20.43 -7.68
C ASN A 19 4.73 -20.24 -7.60
N PRO A 20 5.23 -19.00 -7.39
CA PRO A 20 6.66 -18.72 -7.35
C PRO A 20 7.47 -19.58 -6.38
N LEU A 21 6.91 -19.88 -5.21
CA LEU A 21 7.58 -20.66 -4.18
C LEU A 21 7.80 -22.11 -4.62
N LEU A 22 6.81 -22.70 -5.30
CA LEU A 22 6.95 -24.04 -5.89
C LEU A 22 7.94 -24.04 -7.05
N VAL A 23 7.89 -23.02 -7.92
CA VAL A 23 8.79 -22.90 -9.07
C VAL A 23 10.24 -22.81 -8.61
N VAL A 24 10.54 -21.92 -7.67
CA VAL A 24 11.89 -21.74 -7.13
C VAL A 24 12.35 -22.98 -6.36
N GLY A 25 11.47 -23.60 -5.56
CA GLY A 25 11.80 -24.83 -4.84
C GLY A 25 12.18 -25.99 -5.77
N VAL A 26 11.37 -26.25 -6.79
CA VAL A 26 11.64 -27.30 -7.80
C VAL A 26 12.91 -26.97 -8.59
N ALA A 27 13.09 -25.72 -9.00
CA ALA A 27 14.29 -25.30 -9.70
C ALA A 27 15.55 -25.49 -8.86
N GLY A 28 15.51 -25.17 -7.56
CA GLY A 28 16.62 -25.41 -6.62
C GLY A 28 16.97 -26.89 -6.50
N ILE A 29 15.96 -27.76 -6.37
CA ILE A 29 16.15 -29.23 -6.34
C ILE A 29 16.78 -29.73 -7.64
N VAL A 30 16.22 -29.34 -8.80
CA VAL A 30 16.75 -29.73 -10.11
C VAL A 30 18.19 -29.25 -10.28
N THR A 31 18.49 -28.00 -9.88
CA THR A 31 19.84 -27.43 -9.96
C THR A 31 20.83 -28.20 -9.10
N GLY A 32 20.47 -28.53 -7.85
CA GLY A 32 21.31 -29.31 -6.94
C GLY A 32 21.60 -30.71 -7.48
N LEU A 33 20.58 -31.42 -7.96
CA LEU A 33 20.74 -32.75 -8.55
C LEU A 33 21.61 -32.73 -9.83
N LEU A 34 21.40 -31.74 -10.70
CA LEU A 34 22.24 -31.56 -11.90
C LEU A 34 23.67 -31.13 -11.55
N GLY A 35 23.87 -30.49 -10.40
CA GLY A 35 25.15 -30.18 -9.78
C GLY A 35 25.84 -31.39 -9.14
N LYS A 36 25.25 -32.60 -9.24
CA LYS A 36 25.71 -33.85 -8.63
C LYS A 36 25.64 -33.87 -7.10
N MET A 37 24.84 -32.99 -6.50
CA MET A 37 24.50 -33.12 -5.08
C MET A 37 23.57 -34.33 -4.90
N SER A 38 23.85 -35.14 -3.90
CA SER A 38 22.93 -36.17 -3.43
C SER A 38 21.64 -35.55 -2.89
N PRO A 39 20.51 -36.28 -2.85
CA PRO A 39 19.27 -35.77 -2.27
C PRO A 39 19.42 -35.27 -0.83
N GLN A 40 20.32 -35.91 -0.06
CA GLN A 40 20.64 -35.53 1.32
C GLN A 40 21.38 -34.19 1.37
N GLU A 41 22.36 -33.97 0.50
CA GLU A 41 23.10 -32.70 0.38
C GLU A 41 22.21 -31.56 -0.10
N VAL A 42 21.29 -31.83 -1.04
CA VAL A 42 20.29 -30.83 -1.46
C VAL A 42 19.44 -30.42 -0.25
N LEU A 43 18.89 -31.39 0.48
CA LEU A 43 18.08 -31.10 1.67
C LEU A 43 18.88 -30.35 2.75
N ALA A 44 20.13 -30.77 3.00
CA ALA A 44 21.02 -30.10 3.93
C ALA A 44 21.31 -28.65 3.51
N SER A 45 21.55 -28.40 2.22
CA SER A 45 21.80 -27.06 1.68
C SER A 45 20.59 -26.14 1.83
N PHE A 46 19.36 -26.65 1.58
CA PHE A 46 18.14 -25.90 1.89
C PHE A 46 18.06 -25.59 3.39
N GLY A 47 18.28 -26.59 4.25
CA GLY A 47 18.26 -26.42 5.71
C GLY A 47 19.26 -25.37 6.21
N GLU A 48 20.52 -25.46 5.77
CA GLU A 48 21.58 -24.52 6.11
C GLU A 48 21.25 -23.10 5.61
N SER A 49 20.70 -22.98 4.41
CA SER A 49 20.29 -21.69 3.83
C SER A 49 19.13 -21.05 4.61
N PHE A 50 18.16 -21.85 5.06
CA PHE A 50 17.07 -21.38 5.91
C PHE A 50 17.54 -21.04 7.33
N ALA A 51 18.46 -21.83 7.90
CA ALA A 51 18.98 -21.62 9.25
C ALA A 51 19.90 -20.39 9.33
N SER A 52 20.77 -20.19 8.34
CA SER A 52 21.63 -19.02 8.22
C SER A 52 20.85 -17.74 7.93
N ALA A 53 19.71 -17.83 7.24
CA ALA A 53 18.76 -16.75 7.04
C ALA A 53 17.81 -16.56 8.24
N ARG A 54 18.29 -16.68 9.49
CA ARG A 54 17.47 -16.54 10.72
C ARG A 54 16.59 -15.29 10.73
N SER A 55 17.07 -14.19 10.16
CA SER A 55 16.34 -12.93 9.99
C SER A 55 15.04 -13.08 9.18
N VAL A 56 15.01 -13.98 8.19
CA VAL A 56 13.81 -14.31 7.40
C VAL A 56 12.76 -15.04 8.26
N THR A 57 13.20 -15.86 9.21
CA THR A 57 12.32 -16.64 10.07
C THR A 57 11.76 -15.84 11.25
N VAL A 58 12.43 -14.79 11.72
CA VAL A 58 11.99 -13.97 12.87
C VAL A 58 10.59 -13.37 12.66
N PHE A 59 10.23 -12.99 11.42
CA PHE A 59 8.89 -12.50 11.09
C PHE A 59 7.76 -13.49 11.39
N VAL A 60 8.05 -14.79 11.33
CA VAL A 60 7.05 -15.83 11.62
C VAL A 60 6.49 -15.68 13.04
N ILE A 61 7.23 -15.06 13.96
CA ILE A 61 6.77 -14.75 15.32
C ILE A 61 5.79 -13.56 15.33
N THR A 62 5.95 -12.60 14.41
CA THR A 62 5.07 -11.42 14.31
C THR A 62 3.70 -11.78 13.72
N LEU A 63 3.64 -12.77 12.82
CA LEU A 63 2.38 -13.20 12.19
C LEU A 63 1.30 -13.63 13.20
N PRO A 64 1.56 -14.51 14.20
CA PRO A 64 0.61 -14.83 15.25
C PRO A 64 0.12 -13.62 16.04
N VAL A 65 1.00 -12.63 16.29
CA VAL A 65 0.64 -11.40 17.01
C VAL A 65 -0.36 -10.59 16.18
N ILE A 66 -0.08 -10.39 14.90
CA ILE A 66 -1.00 -9.70 13.97
C ILE A 66 -2.32 -10.46 13.88
N GLY A 67 -2.27 -11.79 13.68
CA GLY A 67 -3.46 -12.62 13.59
C GLY A 67 -4.30 -12.62 14.89
N LEU A 68 -3.65 -12.50 16.06
CA LEU A 68 -4.34 -12.35 17.33
C LEU A 68 -5.06 -11.00 17.41
N LEU A 69 -4.38 -9.91 17.05
CA LEU A 69 -4.97 -8.57 17.02
C LEU A 69 -6.18 -8.51 16.08
N GLU A 70 -6.04 -9.08 14.87
CA GLU A 70 -7.15 -9.19 13.91
C GLU A 70 -8.32 -10.00 14.47
N ARG A 71 -8.04 -11.15 15.09
CA ARG A 71 -9.07 -12.00 15.72
C ARG A 71 -9.83 -11.28 16.83
N TYR A 72 -9.17 -10.38 17.57
CA TYR A 72 -9.80 -9.56 18.61
C TYR A 72 -10.45 -8.27 18.09
N GLY A 73 -10.62 -8.14 16.77
CA GLY A 73 -11.43 -7.08 16.17
C GLY A 73 -10.67 -5.78 15.92
N LEU A 74 -9.36 -5.85 15.69
CA LEU A 74 -8.54 -4.68 15.38
C LEU A 74 -9.07 -3.88 14.18
N GLN A 75 -9.58 -4.56 13.14
CA GLN A 75 -10.13 -3.90 11.95
C GLN A 75 -11.44 -3.16 12.27
N GLU A 76 -12.33 -3.78 13.04
CA GLU A 76 -13.60 -3.23 13.50
C GLU A 76 -13.37 -1.99 14.39
N GLN A 77 -12.41 -2.09 15.30
CA GLN A 77 -12.04 -0.98 16.16
C GLN A 77 -11.41 0.16 15.36
N ALA A 78 -10.52 -0.13 14.40
CA ALA A 78 -9.94 0.87 13.52
C ALA A 78 -11.03 1.59 12.70
N ARG A 79 -12.00 0.85 12.14
CA ARG A 79 -13.14 1.44 11.43
C ARG A 79 -13.98 2.33 12.35
N THR A 80 -14.25 1.89 13.58
CA THR A 80 -14.99 2.67 14.57
C THR A 80 -14.28 3.98 14.93
N LEU A 81 -12.96 3.93 15.12
CA LEU A 81 -12.15 5.12 15.41
C LEU A 81 -12.09 6.08 14.23
N ILE A 82 -11.91 5.56 13.01
CA ILE A 82 -11.91 6.37 11.78
C ILE A 82 -13.28 7.02 11.57
N GLY A 83 -14.38 6.29 11.83
CA GLY A 83 -15.74 6.81 11.74
C GLY A 83 -16.00 8.04 12.62
N LYS A 84 -15.33 8.14 13.77
CA LYS A 84 -15.43 9.30 14.69
C LYS A 84 -14.80 10.57 14.12
N LEU A 85 -14.00 10.48 13.06
CA LEU A 85 -13.31 11.61 12.43
C LEU A 85 -14.21 12.44 11.50
N GLY A 86 -15.49 12.09 11.36
CA GLY A 86 -16.43 12.70 10.39
C GLY A 86 -16.73 14.20 10.54
N LYS A 87 -16.21 14.88 11.57
CA LYS A 87 -16.32 16.35 11.73
C LYS A 87 -15.19 17.14 11.05
N LEU A 88 -14.22 16.44 10.45
CA LEU A 88 -13.10 17.07 9.77
C LEU A 88 -13.47 17.46 8.34
N THR A 89 -12.79 18.47 7.82
CA THR A 89 -12.83 18.80 6.39
C THR A 89 -12.21 17.66 5.58
N THR A 90 -12.56 17.54 4.30
CA THR A 90 -12.05 16.47 3.42
C THR A 90 -10.54 16.37 3.44
N GLY A 91 -9.83 17.50 3.30
CA GLY A 91 -8.37 17.53 3.33
C GLY A 91 -7.77 17.10 4.67
N ARG A 92 -8.32 17.58 5.78
CA ARG A 92 -7.85 17.22 7.14
C ARG A 92 -8.15 15.75 7.47
N PHE A 93 -9.33 15.28 7.10
CA PHE A 93 -9.74 13.88 7.25
C PHE A 93 -8.78 12.95 6.50
N LEU A 94 -8.55 13.21 5.21
CA LEU A 94 -7.65 12.38 4.41
C LEU A 94 -6.20 12.43 4.87
N THR A 95 -5.74 13.58 5.38
CA THR A 95 -4.38 13.73 5.94
C THR A 95 -4.22 12.89 7.21
N LEU A 96 -5.23 12.92 8.11
CA LEU A 96 -5.21 12.12 9.32
C LEU A 96 -5.33 10.62 9.01
N TYR A 97 -6.16 10.27 8.02
CA TYR A 97 -6.25 8.90 7.53
C TYR A 97 -4.93 8.40 6.95
N LEU A 98 -4.24 9.22 6.13
CA LEU A 98 -2.89 8.93 5.62
C LEU A 98 -1.92 8.64 6.77
N LEU A 99 -1.91 9.48 7.82
CA LEU A 99 -1.05 9.29 8.99
C LEU A 99 -1.33 7.95 9.67
N ILE A 100 -2.60 7.68 9.99
CA ILE A 100 -3.02 6.42 10.62
C ILE A 100 -2.60 5.23 9.75
N ARG A 101 -2.82 5.33 8.44
CA ARG A 101 -2.53 4.27 7.50
C ARG A 101 -1.04 3.95 7.43
N GLN A 102 -0.22 4.99 7.39
CA GLN A 102 1.23 4.88 7.31
C GLN A 102 1.84 4.35 8.61
N LEU A 103 1.37 4.82 9.77
CA LEU A 103 1.82 4.32 11.07
C LEU A 103 1.44 2.85 11.30
N THR A 104 0.20 2.47 10.94
CA THR A 104 -0.24 1.07 11.05
C THR A 104 0.53 0.15 10.11
N ALA A 105 0.79 0.60 8.87
CA ALA A 105 1.62 -0.16 7.93
C ALA A 105 3.08 -0.31 8.42
N ALA A 106 3.66 0.72 9.04
CA ALA A 106 5.01 0.69 9.59
C ALA A 106 5.23 -0.33 10.71
N VAL A 107 4.16 -0.75 11.40
CA VAL A 107 4.21 -1.81 12.41
C VAL A 107 3.70 -3.17 11.87
N GLY A 108 3.52 -3.29 10.55
CA GLY A 108 3.11 -4.53 9.89
C GLY A 108 1.61 -4.76 9.80
N LEU A 109 0.77 -3.79 10.21
CA LEU A 109 -0.69 -3.90 10.17
C LEU A 109 -1.25 -3.41 8.81
N THR A 110 -0.79 -4.03 7.73
CA THR A 110 -1.19 -3.67 6.37
C THR A 110 -2.63 -4.08 6.03
N SER A 111 -3.27 -4.95 6.80
CA SER A 111 -4.65 -5.43 6.56
C SER A 111 -5.76 -4.45 7.00
N ILE A 112 -5.46 -3.44 7.82
CA ILE A 112 -6.47 -2.52 8.38
C ILE A 112 -7.09 -1.59 7.32
N GLY A 113 -6.30 -1.14 6.36
CA GLY A 113 -6.76 -0.25 5.27
C GLY A 113 -6.93 -1.01 3.97
N GLY A 114 -7.00 -0.34 2.83
CA GLY A 114 -7.12 -0.99 1.53
C GLY A 114 -8.31 -0.48 0.71
N PRO A 115 -8.21 -0.47 -0.63
CA PRO A 115 -9.26 0.08 -1.49
C PRO A 115 -10.64 -0.56 -1.30
N ALA A 116 -10.68 -1.90 -1.20
CA ALA A 116 -11.92 -2.65 -1.08
C ALA A 116 -12.50 -2.65 0.36
N GLN A 117 -11.64 -2.72 1.37
CA GLN A 117 -12.04 -2.94 2.76
C GLN A 117 -12.21 -1.66 3.58
N SER A 118 -11.61 -0.55 3.15
CA SER A 118 -11.69 0.73 3.88
C SER A 118 -12.06 1.88 2.96
N VAL A 119 -11.36 2.07 1.84
CA VAL A 119 -11.58 3.26 1.00
C VAL A 119 -13.00 3.33 0.44
N ARG A 120 -13.44 2.28 -0.27
CA ARG A 120 -14.74 2.25 -0.94
C ARG A 120 -15.94 2.31 0.02
N PRO A 121 -16.01 1.51 1.10
CA PRO A 121 -17.18 1.50 1.97
C PRO A 121 -17.19 2.63 3.03
N LEU A 122 -16.05 3.24 3.36
CA LEU A 122 -15.95 4.17 4.50
C LEU A 122 -15.25 5.49 4.15
N ILE A 123 -13.99 5.45 3.70
CA ILE A 123 -13.18 6.68 3.57
C ILE A 123 -13.70 7.59 2.46
N ALA A 124 -14.00 7.05 1.28
CA ALA A 124 -14.50 7.84 0.16
C ALA A 124 -15.89 8.46 0.45
N PRO A 125 -16.90 7.70 0.93
CA PRO A 125 -18.18 8.28 1.33
C PRO A 125 -18.06 9.37 2.39
N MET A 126 -17.19 9.20 3.39
CA MET A 126 -16.98 10.22 4.44
C MET A 126 -16.28 11.47 3.88
N ALA A 127 -15.28 11.29 3.02
CA ALA A 127 -14.57 12.39 2.36
C ALA A 127 -15.48 13.19 1.43
N GLU A 128 -16.36 12.51 0.69
CA GLU A 128 -17.42 13.11 -0.14
C GLU A 128 -18.40 13.90 0.72
N ALA A 129 -18.94 13.29 1.78
CA ALA A 129 -19.90 13.94 2.67
C ALA A 129 -19.31 15.20 3.34
N ALA A 130 -18.04 15.16 3.74
CA ALA A 130 -17.34 16.33 4.28
C ALA A 130 -17.20 17.46 3.24
N ALA A 131 -16.98 17.11 1.97
CA ALA A 131 -16.87 18.08 0.89
C ALA A 131 -18.24 18.68 0.51
N GLU A 132 -19.29 17.85 0.45
CA GLU A 132 -20.67 18.29 0.19
C GLU A 132 -21.20 19.21 1.29
N THR A 133 -20.92 18.86 2.56
CA THR A 133 -21.29 19.71 3.71
C THR A 133 -20.65 21.10 3.60
N ARG A 134 -19.38 21.16 3.18
CA ARG A 134 -18.67 22.44 2.99
C ARG A 134 -19.14 23.21 1.76
N ALA A 135 -19.50 22.50 0.69
CA ALA A 135 -20.04 23.07 -0.54
C ALA A 135 -21.47 23.61 -0.36
N GLY A 136 -22.17 23.21 0.70
CA GLY A 136 -23.58 23.55 0.91
C GLY A 136 -24.54 22.77 0.00
N GLY A 137 -24.09 21.66 -0.58
CA GLY A 137 -24.86 20.88 -1.55
C GLY A 137 -24.07 19.75 -2.20
N PRO A 138 -24.72 18.97 -3.09
CA PRO A 138 -24.08 17.85 -3.77
C PRO A 138 -22.94 18.32 -4.69
N LEU A 139 -21.84 17.56 -4.69
CA LEU A 139 -20.70 17.88 -5.55
C LEU A 139 -20.98 17.52 -7.02
N PRO A 140 -20.52 18.35 -7.98
CA PRO A 140 -20.40 17.98 -9.38
C PRO A 140 -19.59 16.69 -9.55
N GLN A 141 -19.96 15.85 -10.51
CA GLN A 141 -19.37 14.52 -10.70
C GLN A 141 -17.84 14.53 -10.79
N LYS A 142 -17.26 15.52 -11.49
CA LYS A 142 -15.81 15.68 -11.62
C LYS A 142 -15.11 15.92 -10.28
N LEU A 143 -15.71 16.71 -9.39
CA LEU A 143 -15.18 16.98 -8.05
C LEU A 143 -15.33 15.77 -7.14
N ARG A 144 -16.44 15.04 -7.26
CA ARG A 144 -16.65 13.79 -6.52
C ARG A 144 -15.60 12.74 -6.85
N GLU A 145 -15.32 12.51 -8.14
CA GLU A 145 -14.26 11.60 -8.57
C GLU A 145 -12.87 12.07 -8.14
N LYS A 146 -12.63 13.38 -8.11
CA LYS A 146 -11.39 13.93 -7.53
C LYS A 146 -11.26 13.56 -6.05
N VAL A 147 -12.29 13.75 -5.23
CA VAL A 147 -12.28 13.35 -3.81
C VAL A 147 -12.01 11.85 -3.65
N ARG A 148 -12.67 10.99 -4.45
CA ARG A 148 -12.44 9.53 -4.44
C ARG A 148 -10.99 9.17 -4.79
N SER A 149 -10.43 9.84 -5.80
CA SER A 149 -9.04 9.61 -6.22
C SER A 149 -8.05 9.97 -5.10
N HIS A 150 -8.29 11.07 -4.38
CA HIS A 150 -7.48 11.45 -3.22
C HIS A 150 -7.67 10.49 -2.03
N ALA A 151 -8.88 9.99 -1.80
CA ALA A 151 -9.14 8.98 -0.77
C ALA A 151 -8.39 7.67 -1.05
N SER A 152 -8.41 7.21 -2.31
CA SER A 152 -7.63 6.05 -2.74
C SER A 152 -6.13 6.31 -2.64
N GLY A 153 -5.67 7.49 -3.05
CA GLY A 153 -4.27 7.88 -2.99
C GLY A 153 -3.72 7.91 -1.56
N ALA A 154 -4.49 8.44 -0.61
CA ALA A 154 -4.12 8.49 0.80
C ALA A 154 -3.91 7.08 1.40
N ASP A 155 -4.74 6.11 1.01
CA ASP A 155 -4.56 4.71 1.44
C ASP A 155 -3.30 4.09 0.80
N THR A 156 -3.18 4.17 -0.53
CA THR A 156 -2.10 3.47 -1.24
C THR A 156 -0.71 4.05 -0.93
N ILE A 157 -0.60 5.38 -0.84
CA ILE A 157 0.66 6.04 -0.48
C ILE A 157 1.02 5.75 0.98
N GLY A 158 0.02 5.77 1.87
CA GLY A 158 0.21 5.43 3.28
C GLY A 158 0.73 4.01 3.47
N VAL A 159 0.15 3.03 2.75
CA VAL A 159 0.65 1.64 2.77
C VAL A 159 2.05 1.57 2.21
N PHE A 160 2.26 2.05 1.00
CA PHE A 160 3.50 1.81 0.28
C PHE A 160 4.71 2.28 1.07
N PHE A 161 4.70 3.54 1.53
CA PHE A 161 5.81 4.08 2.30
C PHE A 161 5.80 3.68 3.77
N GLY A 162 4.65 3.31 4.31
CA GLY A 162 4.55 2.83 5.69
C GLY A 162 5.11 1.44 5.82
N GLU A 163 4.71 0.54 4.93
CA GLU A 163 5.14 -0.86 4.91
C GLU A 163 6.66 -0.95 4.89
N ASP A 164 7.34 -0.13 4.08
CA ASP A 164 8.82 -0.10 3.95
C ASP A 164 9.58 0.11 5.28
N CYS A 165 8.93 0.66 6.31
CA CYS A 165 9.49 0.80 7.66
C CYS A 165 9.39 -0.48 8.51
N PHE A 166 8.74 -1.53 7.99
CA PHE A 166 8.54 -2.81 8.66
C PHE A 166 9.58 -3.82 8.19
N LEU A 167 10.32 -4.43 9.14
CA LEU A 167 11.46 -5.30 8.84
C LEU A 167 11.14 -6.53 7.98
N ALA A 168 9.87 -6.94 7.95
CA ALA A 168 9.45 -8.22 7.40
C ALA A 168 8.69 -8.12 6.08
N ILE A 169 9.06 -7.15 5.26
CA ILE A 169 8.64 -7.13 3.86
C ILE A 169 9.52 -8.06 3.05
N GLY A 170 8.91 -8.77 2.10
CA GLY A 170 9.62 -9.66 1.18
C GLY A 170 10.77 -8.99 0.41
N SER A 171 10.64 -7.71 0.04
CA SER A 171 11.70 -6.94 -0.64
C SER A 171 12.93 -6.75 0.25
N ILE A 172 12.76 -6.36 1.51
CA ILE A 172 13.87 -6.18 2.46
C ILE A 172 14.57 -7.53 2.72
N LEU A 173 13.79 -8.59 2.92
CA LEU A 173 14.32 -9.95 3.11
C LEU A 173 15.09 -10.45 1.88
N LEU A 174 14.60 -10.13 0.68
CA LEU A 174 15.29 -10.46 -0.56
C LEU A 174 16.60 -9.68 -0.72
N ILE A 175 16.60 -8.36 -0.47
CA ILE A 175 17.79 -7.51 -0.57
C ILE A 175 18.84 -7.98 0.43
N THR A 176 18.47 -8.15 1.70
CA THR A 176 19.39 -8.60 2.73
C THR A 176 19.91 -10.01 2.46
N GLY A 177 19.04 -10.94 2.05
CA GLY A 177 19.44 -12.29 1.67
C GLY A 177 20.43 -12.31 0.50
N PHE A 178 20.18 -11.51 -0.54
CA PHE A 178 21.09 -11.39 -1.69
C PHE A 178 22.43 -10.74 -1.30
N VAL A 179 22.39 -9.61 -0.59
CA VAL A 179 23.60 -8.86 -0.22
C VAL A 179 24.50 -9.68 0.71
N ASN A 180 23.91 -10.33 1.70
CA ASN A 180 24.68 -11.12 2.66
C ASN A 180 25.28 -12.37 2.00
N SER A 181 24.53 -13.05 1.12
CA SER A 181 25.03 -14.25 0.43
C SER A 181 26.03 -13.96 -0.70
N THR A 182 25.88 -12.83 -1.40
CA THR A 182 26.70 -12.53 -2.60
C THR A 182 27.94 -11.70 -2.26
N TYR A 183 27.82 -10.76 -1.32
CA TYR A 183 28.90 -9.81 -0.99
C TYR A 183 29.52 -10.05 0.38
N ASP A 184 29.16 -11.17 1.04
CA ASP A 184 29.66 -11.56 2.37
C ASP A 184 29.52 -10.42 3.40
N GLN A 185 28.37 -9.75 3.36
CA GLN A 185 28.03 -8.66 4.28
C GLN A 185 27.13 -9.15 5.41
N HIS A 186 27.02 -8.33 6.47
CA HIS A 186 26.13 -8.56 7.60
C HIS A 186 25.06 -7.45 7.68
N LEU A 187 24.26 -7.35 6.63
CA LEU A 187 23.19 -6.37 6.53
C LEU A 187 21.94 -6.88 7.25
N GLU A 188 21.65 -6.29 8.40
CA GLU A 188 20.42 -6.58 9.14
C GLU A 188 19.19 -5.90 8.49
N PRO A 189 18.03 -6.59 8.37
CA PRO A 189 16.79 -5.99 7.85
C PRO A 189 16.37 -4.70 8.56
N LEU A 190 16.65 -4.61 9.87
CA LEU A 190 16.33 -3.45 10.68
C LEU A 190 17.05 -2.18 10.18
N HIS A 191 18.29 -2.29 9.70
CA HIS A 191 19.01 -1.15 9.14
C HIS A 191 18.27 -0.58 7.92
N LEU A 192 17.76 -1.44 7.03
CA LEU A 192 17.01 -1.00 5.86
C LEU A 192 15.69 -0.34 6.26
N ALA A 193 14.96 -0.97 7.18
CA ALA A 193 13.70 -0.44 7.70
C ALA A 193 13.89 0.95 8.34
N MET A 194 14.97 1.17 9.09
CA MET A 194 15.29 2.49 9.66
C MET A 194 15.57 3.55 8.58
N TRP A 195 16.25 3.16 7.49
CA TRP A 195 16.51 4.06 6.36
C TRP A 195 15.28 4.35 5.49
N ALA A 196 14.21 3.55 5.62
CA ALA A 196 12.92 3.87 5.01
C ALA A 196 12.17 5.00 5.75
N ILE A 197 12.44 5.22 7.04
CA ILE A 197 11.74 6.21 7.87
C ILE A 197 11.84 7.63 7.30
N PRO A 198 13.02 8.15 6.89
CA PRO A 198 13.10 9.47 6.25
C PRO A 198 12.23 9.59 4.99
N SER A 199 12.22 8.56 4.14
CA SER A 199 11.39 8.52 2.93
C SER A 199 9.89 8.52 3.27
N ALA A 200 9.50 7.76 4.30
CA ALA A 200 8.14 7.74 4.82
C ALA A 200 7.71 9.11 5.34
N ILE A 201 8.57 9.80 6.11
CA ILE A 201 8.31 11.16 6.59
C ILE A 201 8.16 12.13 5.41
N CYS A 202 9.04 12.08 4.42
CA CYS A 202 8.94 12.92 3.23
C CYS A 202 7.62 12.67 2.46
N ALA A 203 7.24 11.40 2.27
CA ALA A 203 5.99 11.04 1.63
C ALA A 203 4.78 11.59 2.40
N PHE A 204 4.78 11.47 3.73
CA PHE A 204 3.73 12.03 4.59
C PHE A 204 3.64 13.54 4.45
N LEU A 205 4.76 14.25 4.54
CA LEU A 205 4.78 15.72 4.45
C LEU A 205 4.32 16.22 3.08
N ILE A 206 4.81 15.60 1.99
CA ILE A 206 4.46 16.00 0.63
C ILE A 206 2.99 15.69 0.33
N HIS A 207 2.55 14.45 0.59
CA HIS A 207 1.19 14.06 0.27
C HIS A 207 0.17 14.68 1.25
N GLY A 208 0.50 14.76 2.53
CA GLY A 208 -0.28 15.48 3.54
C GLY A 208 -0.45 16.95 3.20
N ALA A 209 0.60 17.65 2.76
CA ALA A 209 0.47 19.03 2.29
C ALA A 209 -0.45 19.16 1.07
N ARG A 210 -0.39 18.21 0.12
CA ARG A 210 -1.32 18.16 -1.03
C ARG A 210 -2.77 17.95 -0.58
N LEU A 211 -3.01 17.08 0.40
CA LEU A 211 -4.33 16.81 0.96
C LEU A 211 -4.86 18.00 1.76
N LEU A 212 -4.04 18.69 2.54
CA LEU A 212 -4.46 19.91 3.25
C LEU A 212 -4.81 21.05 2.27
N ASN A 213 -4.13 21.12 1.13
CA ASN A 213 -4.45 22.08 0.07
C ASN A 213 -5.70 21.68 -0.74
N LEU A 214 -6.18 20.43 -0.62
CA LEU A 214 -7.35 19.94 -1.35
C LEU A 214 -8.60 20.77 -1.02
N ASP A 215 -8.81 21.13 0.24
CA ASP A 215 -9.97 21.93 0.65
C ASP A 215 -10.05 23.25 -0.14
N ARG A 216 -8.91 23.95 -0.27
CA ARG A 216 -8.82 25.21 -1.05
C ARG A 216 -9.00 24.98 -2.55
N GLN A 217 -8.55 23.84 -3.07
CA GLN A 217 -8.72 23.50 -4.49
C GLN A 217 -10.19 23.20 -4.80
N LEU A 218 -10.86 22.43 -3.95
CA LEU A 218 -12.28 22.11 -4.08
C LEU A 218 -13.13 23.39 -4.06
N GLU A 219 -12.87 24.32 -3.14
CA GLU A 219 -13.58 25.61 -3.08
C GLU A 219 -13.45 26.42 -4.37
N ARG A 220 -12.22 26.53 -4.90
CA ARG A 220 -11.96 27.28 -6.14
C ARG A 220 -12.66 26.64 -7.34
N GLU A 221 -12.56 25.33 -7.48
CA GLU A 221 -13.20 24.60 -8.59
C GLU A 221 -14.72 24.60 -8.49
N LEU A 222 -15.27 24.58 -7.28
CA LEU A 222 -16.71 24.72 -7.05
C LEU A 222 -17.21 26.12 -7.47
N ALA A 223 -16.46 27.17 -7.12
CA ALA A 223 -16.80 28.54 -7.52
C ALA A 223 -16.77 28.73 -9.04
N VAL A 224 -15.79 28.13 -9.73
CA VAL A 224 -15.72 28.14 -11.21
C VAL A 224 -16.92 27.40 -11.81
N ALA A 225 -17.24 26.21 -11.30
CA ALA A 225 -18.39 25.43 -11.78
C ALA A 225 -19.72 26.16 -11.57
N ALA A 226 -19.88 26.88 -10.46
CA ALA A 226 -21.05 27.73 -10.22
C ALA A 226 -21.15 28.87 -11.26
N ALA A 227 -20.04 29.56 -11.54
CA ALA A 227 -20.01 30.63 -12.53
C ALA A 227 -20.30 30.13 -13.97
N GLU A 228 -19.80 28.94 -14.35
CA GLU A 228 -20.10 28.32 -15.65
C GLU A 228 -21.59 27.96 -15.78
N ASN A 229 -22.21 27.47 -14.70
CA ASN A 229 -23.64 27.17 -14.67
C ASN A 229 -24.49 28.46 -14.80
N ASP A 230 -24.13 29.54 -14.13
CA ASP A 230 -24.83 30.82 -14.26
C ASP A 230 -24.73 31.39 -15.68
N LEU A 231 -23.53 31.33 -16.28
CA LEU A 231 -23.30 31.76 -17.66
C LEU A 231 -24.14 30.97 -18.67
N THR A 232 -24.22 29.64 -18.51
CA THR A 232 -25.02 28.79 -19.39
C THR A 232 -26.52 28.98 -19.21
N ALA A 233 -26.99 29.18 -17.97
CA ALA A 233 -28.38 29.53 -17.68
C ALA A 233 -28.80 30.86 -18.34
N HIS A 234 -27.95 31.89 -18.23
CA HIS A 234 -28.20 33.19 -18.87
C HIS A 234 -28.14 33.13 -20.41
N ALA A 235 -27.29 32.28 -20.98
CA ALA A 235 -27.24 32.07 -22.43
C ALA A 235 -28.49 31.34 -22.95
N GLY A 236 -29.01 30.35 -22.21
CA GLY A 236 -30.24 29.61 -22.54
C GLY A 236 -31.48 30.49 -22.56
N LEU A 237 -31.67 31.33 -21.53
CA LEU A 237 -32.80 32.27 -21.45
C LEU A 237 -32.84 33.25 -22.62
N ARG A 238 -31.68 33.78 -23.05
CA ARG A 238 -31.57 34.66 -24.22
C ARG A 238 -32.00 34.02 -25.53
N THR A 239 -31.90 32.69 -25.65
CA THR A 239 -32.30 31.96 -26.87
C THR A 239 -33.78 31.57 -26.89
N GLU A 240 -34.44 31.50 -25.73
CA GLU A 240 -35.89 31.27 -25.64
C GLU A 240 -36.68 32.58 -25.81
N ASP A 241 -36.19 33.70 -25.28
CA ASP A 241 -36.82 35.02 -25.47
C ASP A 241 -36.69 35.58 -26.91
N ALA A 242 -35.87 34.95 -27.75
CA ALA A 242 -35.64 35.34 -29.15
C ALA A 242 -36.50 34.57 -30.17
N LYS A 243 -37.48 33.77 -29.70
CA LYS A 243 -38.49 33.07 -30.51
C LYS A 243 -39.87 33.67 -30.31
#